data_AF-A0A7R8YYA1-F1
#
_entry.id   AF-A0A7R8YYA1-F1
#
_cell.length_a   1.000
_cell.length_b   1.000
_cell.length_c   1.000
_cell.angle_alpha   90.00
_cell.angle_beta   90.00
_cell.angle_gamma   90.00
#
_symmetry.space_group_name_H-M   'P 1'
#
loop_
_entity.id
_entity.type
_entity.pdbx_description
1 polymer ?
#
loop_
_entity_poly.entity_id
_entity_poly.type
_entity_poly.pdbx_seq_one_letter_code
_entity_poly.pdbx_strand_id
1 'polypeptide(L)'
;MLLRHCEKLLKGVAFNPLCSIQSVGLKYFAPPINYDHVEPAERPKLRMFEKVPQYPPNLRPPKMQKKLRFMRGPELVHNTLLHKQYGIIATGGGRLRWGHLEMLRLTIGRKMDTNRMFAIWRVQAPWQPVTKKGQGQRMGGGKGSIDHYVTPVKAGRVILEVGGKCEYAEVKGFLENVAAKLPFKAMAVSQEMLDQMKAEEERREEENINPFTMKYVIQNNLSGCHKWVSPVDYKWFGKYH
;
A
#
# COMPACT_ATOMS: atom_id res chain seq x y z
N MET A 1 -79.04 23.34 -20.78
CA MET A 1 -79.00 23.19 -19.30
C MET A 1 -78.66 21.73 -19.03
N LEU A 2 -77.58 21.31 -18.39
CA LEU A 2 -76.71 21.94 -17.41
C LEU A 2 -75.24 21.56 -17.66
N LEU A 3 -74.40 22.60 -17.65
CA LEU A 3 -72.98 22.52 -17.36
C LEU A 3 -72.76 22.13 -15.89
N ARG A 4 -71.51 21.68 -15.60
CA ARG A 4 -70.84 21.49 -14.29
C ARG A 4 -71.04 20.06 -13.76
N HIS A 5 -70.03 19.21 -13.62
CA HIS A 5 -68.74 19.28 -12.90
C HIS A 5 -68.05 17.93 -13.22
N CYS A 6 -66.75 17.66 -13.21
CA CYS A 6 -65.58 18.27 -12.60
C CYS A 6 -64.37 17.54 -13.22
N GLU A 7 -63.33 18.30 -13.48
CA GLU A 7 -61.96 17.88 -13.80
C GLU A 7 -61.44 16.73 -12.93
N LYS A 8 -60.40 16.06 -13.44
CA LYS A 8 -59.57 14.97 -12.86
C LYS A 8 -60.03 13.61 -13.40
N LEU A 9 -59.33 12.95 -14.32
CA LEU A 9 -57.89 12.72 -14.40
C LEU A 9 -57.48 12.47 -15.87
N LEU A 10 -57.02 13.52 -16.55
CA LEU A 10 -56.05 13.39 -17.63
C LEU A 10 -54.69 13.03 -17.00
N LYS A 11 -54.43 11.75 -16.73
CA LYS A 11 -53.06 11.25 -16.62
C LYS A 11 -52.72 10.57 -17.93
N GLY A 12 -52.15 11.38 -18.82
CA GLY A 12 -51.72 10.96 -20.14
C GLY A 12 -50.83 9.73 -20.06
N VAL A 13 -51.26 8.67 -20.73
CA VAL A 13 -50.34 7.69 -21.29
C VAL A 13 -49.70 8.39 -22.49
N ALA A 14 -48.72 9.25 -22.22
CA ALA A 14 -47.78 9.68 -23.24
C ALA A 14 -46.96 8.44 -23.58
N PHE A 15 -47.45 7.67 -24.55
CA PHE A 15 -46.67 6.68 -25.26
C PHE A 15 -45.58 7.47 -25.99
N ASN A 16 -44.48 7.77 -25.29
CA ASN A 16 -43.27 8.22 -25.94
C ASN A 16 -42.86 7.09 -26.87
N PRO A 17 -42.88 7.25 -28.20
CA PRO A 17 -42.11 6.35 -29.02
C PRO A 17 -40.67 6.68 -28.69
N LEU A 18 -40.09 5.97 -27.71
CA LEU A 18 -38.65 5.80 -27.65
C LEU A 18 -38.31 5.05 -28.94
N CYS A 19 -38.21 5.80 -30.04
CA CYS A 19 -37.40 5.41 -31.17
C CYS A 19 -36.00 5.26 -30.58
N SER A 20 -35.68 4.05 -30.12
CA SER A 20 -34.32 3.66 -29.85
C SER A 20 -33.64 3.72 -31.20
N ILE A 21 -33.09 4.89 -31.54
CA ILE A 21 -32.17 5.03 -32.64
C ILE A 21 -31.06 4.05 -32.28
N GLN A 22 -31.08 2.86 -32.87
CA GLN A 22 -29.99 1.91 -32.76
C GLN A 22 -28.85 2.53 -33.54
N SER A 23 -28.07 3.39 -32.88
CA SER A 23 -26.82 3.89 -33.42
C SER A 23 -25.87 2.70 -33.48
N VAL A 24 -25.78 2.06 -34.64
CA VAL A 24 -24.74 1.06 -34.92
C VAL A 24 -23.43 1.82 -35.07
N GLY A 25 -22.85 2.24 -33.94
CA GLY A 25 -21.51 2.80 -33.90
C GLY A 25 -20.51 1.70 -34.23
N LEU A 26 -19.53 2.01 -35.10
CA LEU A 26 -18.37 1.15 -35.30
C LEU A 26 -17.71 0.92 -33.93
N LYS A 27 -17.54 -0.34 -33.55
CA LYS A 27 -16.82 -0.68 -32.32
C LYS A 27 -15.37 -0.22 -32.50
N TYR A 28 -14.96 0.77 -31.73
CA TYR A 28 -13.56 1.17 -31.66
C TYR A 28 -12.82 0.16 -30.78
N PHE A 29 -11.99 -0.68 -31.40
CA PHE A 29 -11.07 -1.54 -30.69
C PHE A 29 -9.74 -0.80 -30.56
N ALA A 30 -9.40 -0.40 -29.34
CA ALA A 30 -8.08 0.17 -29.07
C ALA A 30 -6.99 -0.84 -29.47
N PRO A 31 -5.85 -0.37 -30.01
CA PRO A 31 -4.73 -1.26 -30.30
C PRO A 31 -4.26 -1.97 -29.01
N PRO A 32 -3.75 -3.21 -29.12
CA PRO A 32 -3.23 -3.92 -27.97
C PRO A 32 -2.03 -3.18 -27.36
N ILE A 33 -1.90 -3.26 -26.04
CA ILE A 33 -0.80 -2.65 -25.30
C ILE A 33 0.50 -3.39 -25.62
N ASN A 34 1.57 -2.64 -25.87
CA ASN A 34 2.90 -3.18 -26.14
C ASN A 34 3.71 -3.35 -24.83
N TYR A 35 4.34 -4.51 -24.63
CA TYR A 35 5.16 -4.88 -23.47
C TYR A 35 6.66 -5.07 -23.76
N ASP A 36 7.16 -4.59 -24.90
CA ASP A 36 8.55 -4.81 -25.34
C ASP A 36 9.60 -4.19 -24.39
N HIS A 37 9.20 -3.18 -23.62
CA HIS A 37 10.03 -2.52 -22.61
C HIS A 37 10.21 -3.34 -21.31
N VAL A 38 9.51 -4.47 -21.18
CA VAL A 38 9.50 -5.25 -19.94
C VAL A 38 10.53 -6.37 -20.02
N GLU A 39 11.65 -6.18 -19.34
CA GLU A 39 12.65 -7.22 -19.21
C GLU A 39 12.15 -8.32 -18.26
N PRO A 40 12.11 -9.59 -18.71
CA PRO A 40 11.70 -10.69 -17.85
C PRO A 40 12.78 -10.98 -16.80
N ALA A 41 12.37 -11.19 -15.54
CA ALA A 41 13.28 -11.62 -14.50
C ALA A 41 13.76 -13.07 -14.72
N GLU A 42 15.03 -13.35 -14.44
CA GLU A 42 15.61 -14.71 -14.51
C GLU A 42 14.82 -15.73 -13.71
N ARG A 43 14.28 -15.32 -12.55
CA ARG A 43 13.49 -16.15 -11.65
C ARG A 43 12.13 -15.49 -11.45
N PRO A 44 11.07 -15.98 -12.11
CA PRO A 44 9.76 -15.35 -12.06
C PRO A 44 9.08 -15.49 -10.68
N LYS A 45 9.36 -16.56 -9.94
CA LYS A 45 8.75 -16.80 -8.62
C LYS A 45 9.54 -16.14 -7.50
N LEU A 46 8.82 -15.62 -6.51
CA LEU A 46 9.38 -15.08 -5.28
C LEU A 46 10.24 -16.14 -4.56
N ARG A 47 11.50 -15.78 -4.24
CA ARG A 47 12.37 -16.61 -3.39
C ARG A 47 11.76 -16.82 -2.00
N MET A 48 12.01 -17.98 -1.42
CA MET A 48 11.70 -18.25 -0.02
C MET A 48 12.67 -17.49 0.88
N PHE A 49 12.17 -16.83 1.91
CA PHE A 49 13.01 -16.22 2.93
C PHE A 49 13.24 -17.17 4.09
N GLU A 50 14.43 -17.11 4.66
CA GLU A 50 14.74 -17.79 5.90
C GLU A 50 14.00 -17.13 7.07
N LYS A 51 13.60 -17.94 8.06
CA LYS A 51 12.91 -17.47 9.26
C LYS A 51 13.86 -16.77 10.23
N VAL A 52 15.11 -17.21 10.25
CA VAL A 52 16.16 -16.76 11.16
C VAL A 52 17.35 -16.36 10.28
N PRO A 53 17.95 -15.18 10.48
CA PRO A 53 19.16 -14.81 9.76
C PRO A 53 20.32 -15.70 10.18
N GLN A 54 21.18 -16.07 9.22
CA GLN A 54 22.37 -16.86 9.51
C GLN A 54 23.45 -15.98 10.14
N TYR A 55 24.01 -16.47 11.26
CA TYR A 55 25.15 -15.87 11.93
C TYR A 55 26.33 -16.86 11.89
N PRO A 56 27.59 -16.39 11.89
CA PRO A 56 28.72 -17.29 12.00
C PRO A 56 28.62 -18.08 13.31
N PRO A 57 29.07 -19.34 13.34
CA PRO A 57 28.85 -20.26 14.47
C PRO A 57 29.39 -19.72 15.81
N ASN A 58 30.41 -18.86 15.77
CA ASN A 58 31.04 -18.28 16.96
C ASN A 58 30.26 -17.09 17.55
N LEU A 59 29.27 -16.54 16.83
CA LEU A 59 28.54 -15.35 17.24
C LEU A 59 27.15 -15.71 17.77
N ARG A 60 26.90 -15.37 19.03
CA ARG A 60 25.54 -15.42 19.57
C ARG A 60 24.70 -14.31 18.94
N PRO A 61 23.46 -14.59 18.47
CA PRO A 61 22.61 -13.58 17.87
C PRO A 61 22.39 -12.36 18.80
N PRO A 62 22.68 -11.14 18.35
CA PRO A 62 22.62 -9.97 19.22
C PRO A 62 21.18 -9.61 19.56
N LYS A 63 20.90 -9.34 20.84
CA LYS A 63 19.58 -8.86 21.29
C LYS A 63 19.47 -7.35 21.04
N MET A 64 18.39 -6.90 20.39
CA MET A 64 18.20 -5.48 20.05
C MET A 64 17.08 -4.81 20.84
N GLN A 65 17.22 -3.53 21.23
CA GLN A 65 16.07 -2.75 21.73
C GLN A 65 14.96 -2.69 20.68
N LYS A 66 13.70 -2.54 21.09
CA LYS A 66 12.53 -2.55 20.17
C LYS A 66 12.61 -1.50 19.04
N LYS A 67 13.35 -0.39 19.23
CA LYS A 67 13.55 0.74 18.28
C LYS A 67 12.33 1.03 17.39
N LEU A 68 11.26 1.57 17.97
CA LEU A 68 10.00 1.87 17.26
C LEU A 68 10.15 2.86 16.09
N ARG A 69 11.20 3.68 16.10
CA ARG A 69 11.53 4.63 15.03
C ARG A 69 11.69 4.01 13.64
N PHE A 70 11.94 2.70 13.54
CA PHE A 70 12.04 2.05 12.23
C PHE A 70 10.72 1.91 11.50
N MET A 71 9.58 2.08 12.18
CA MET A 71 8.25 2.06 11.57
C MET A 71 7.64 3.47 11.45
N ARG A 72 8.20 4.47 12.15
CA ARG A 72 7.65 5.83 12.20
C ARG A 72 8.18 6.67 11.03
N GLY A 73 7.28 7.45 10.44
CA GLY A 73 7.54 8.38 9.33
C GLY A 73 7.55 7.71 7.96
N PRO A 74 7.89 8.48 6.91
CA PRO A 74 7.95 8.00 5.54
C PRO A 74 9.21 7.16 5.27
N GLU A 75 9.09 6.29 4.28
CA GLU A 75 10.20 5.63 3.59
C GLU A 75 10.82 6.60 2.58
N LEU A 76 12.15 6.73 2.61
CA LEU A 76 12.87 7.67 1.74
C LEU A 76 13.52 7.00 0.52
N VAL A 77 13.84 5.70 0.61
CA VAL A 77 14.70 5.02 -0.38
C VAL A 77 13.90 4.06 -1.25
N HIS A 78 13.05 3.23 -0.65
CA HIS A 78 12.33 2.17 -1.36
C HIS A 78 10.86 2.52 -1.57
N ASN A 79 10.60 3.72 -2.10
CA ASN A 79 9.25 4.25 -2.35
C ASN A 79 8.84 4.22 -3.84
N THR A 80 9.77 4.00 -4.77
CA THR A 80 9.51 3.91 -6.21
C THR A 80 9.46 2.47 -6.70
N LEU A 81 8.72 2.23 -7.78
CA LEU A 81 8.70 0.93 -8.48
C LEU A 81 9.90 0.85 -9.43
N LEU A 82 10.73 -0.20 -9.31
CA LEU A 82 11.91 -0.36 -10.19
C LEU A 82 11.50 -0.75 -11.61
N HIS A 83 10.57 -1.69 -11.73
CA HIS A 83 10.06 -2.16 -13.03
C HIS A 83 8.94 -1.26 -13.58
N LYS A 84 8.56 -0.19 -12.87
CA LYS A 84 7.54 0.79 -13.29
C LYS A 84 6.19 0.18 -13.74
N GLN A 85 5.82 -0.97 -13.17
CA GLN A 85 4.55 -1.65 -13.48
C GLN A 85 3.63 -1.66 -12.26
N TYR A 86 3.68 -2.71 -11.45
CA TYR A 86 2.74 -2.93 -10.37
C TYR A 86 3.44 -3.34 -9.06
N GLY A 87 2.79 -3.08 -7.94
CA GLY A 87 3.31 -3.50 -6.65
C GLY A 87 2.35 -3.29 -5.50
N ILE A 88 2.83 -3.60 -4.30
CA ILE A 88 2.14 -3.30 -3.03
C ILE A 88 2.95 -2.28 -2.26
N ILE A 89 2.33 -1.16 -1.92
CA ILE A 89 2.91 -0.13 -1.06
C ILE A 89 2.27 -0.16 0.32
N ALA A 90 3.09 -0.05 1.35
CA ALA A 90 2.63 0.16 2.72
C ALA A 90 2.19 1.62 2.90
N THR A 91 0.93 1.87 3.25
CA THR A 91 0.47 3.23 3.62
C THR A 91 0.65 3.51 5.11
N GLY A 92 0.81 2.46 5.92
CA GLY A 92 1.15 2.54 7.34
C GLY A 92 2.46 1.84 7.70
N GLY A 93 3.06 2.24 8.82
CA GLY A 93 4.24 1.58 9.38
C GLY A 93 3.88 0.32 10.19
N GLY A 94 4.75 -0.69 10.15
CA GLY A 94 4.52 -1.91 10.92
C GLY A 94 5.65 -2.95 10.81
N ARG A 95 5.41 -4.14 11.39
CA ARG A 95 6.36 -5.26 11.38
C ARG A 95 5.86 -6.42 10.53
N LEU A 96 6.66 -6.82 9.56
CA LEU A 96 6.46 -8.04 8.81
C LEU A 96 7.12 -9.21 9.54
N ARG A 97 6.31 -10.17 9.99
CA ARG A 97 6.80 -11.47 10.47
C ARG A 97 7.06 -12.39 9.27
N TRP A 98 7.90 -13.40 9.47
CA TRP A 98 8.14 -14.44 8.47
C TRP A 98 6.85 -15.06 7.91
N GLY A 99 5.88 -15.36 8.77
CA GLY A 99 4.59 -15.93 8.32
C GLY A 99 3.79 -15.02 7.38
N HIS A 100 3.93 -13.69 7.49
CA HIS A 100 3.29 -12.77 6.54
C HIS A 100 3.99 -12.84 5.18
N LEU A 101 5.33 -12.87 5.16
CA LEU A 101 6.12 -12.99 3.94
C LEU A 101 5.84 -14.33 3.23
N GLU A 102 5.71 -15.41 3.98
CA GLU A 102 5.39 -16.73 3.43
C GLU A 102 3.95 -16.79 2.89
N MET A 103 2.99 -16.18 3.59
CA MET A 103 1.62 -16.05 3.08
C MET A 103 1.57 -15.25 1.77
N LEU A 104 2.32 -14.15 1.68
CA LEU A 104 2.50 -13.37 0.45
C LEU A 104 3.03 -14.24 -0.69
N ARG A 105 4.15 -14.93 -0.44
CA ARG A 105 4.84 -15.80 -1.40
C ARG A 105 3.91 -16.87 -1.95
N LEU A 106 3.19 -17.57 -1.07
CA LEU A 106 2.27 -18.64 -1.43
C LEU A 106 1.05 -18.12 -2.20
N THR A 107 0.47 -16.99 -1.77
CA THR A 107 -0.72 -16.43 -2.43
C THR A 107 -0.40 -15.96 -3.85
N ILE A 108 0.71 -15.23 -4.02
CA ILE A 108 1.17 -14.76 -5.34
C ILE A 108 1.58 -15.96 -6.20
N GLY A 109 2.38 -16.89 -5.67
CA GLY A 109 2.83 -18.06 -6.41
C GLY A 109 1.72 -18.99 -6.90
N ARG A 110 0.53 -18.97 -6.26
CA ARG A 110 -0.66 -19.73 -6.70
C ARG A 110 -1.47 -19.03 -7.78
N LYS A 111 -1.48 -17.69 -7.81
CA LYS A 111 -2.32 -16.90 -8.71
C LYS A 111 -1.58 -16.32 -9.91
N MET A 112 -0.24 -16.26 -9.85
CA MET A 112 0.59 -15.65 -10.87
C MET A 112 0.97 -16.65 -11.97
N ASP A 113 0.79 -16.23 -13.22
CA ASP A 113 1.21 -16.98 -14.40
C ASP A 113 2.71 -16.82 -14.65
N THR A 114 3.47 -17.87 -14.38
CA THR A 114 4.95 -17.83 -14.37
C THR A 114 5.57 -17.56 -15.75
N ASN A 115 4.83 -17.82 -16.83
CA ASN A 115 5.31 -17.62 -18.21
C ASN A 115 5.21 -16.16 -18.67
N ARG A 116 4.26 -15.41 -18.11
CA ARG A 116 3.97 -14.01 -18.50
C ARG A 116 4.44 -13.02 -17.44
N MET A 117 4.45 -13.43 -16.18
CA MET A 117 4.61 -12.56 -15.02
C MET A 117 5.76 -13.03 -14.13
N PHE A 118 6.36 -12.07 -13.42
CA PHE A 118 7.33 -12.29 -12.38
C PHE A 118 7.02 -11.44 -11.16
N ALA A 119 7.46 -11.90 -9.99
CA ALA A 119 7.31 -11.19 -8.73
C ALA A 119 8.63 -11.11 -7.99
N ILE A 120 8.96 -9.93 -7.47
CA ILE A 120 10.24 -9.63 -6.82
C ILE A 120 9.99 -9.00 -5.45
N TRP A 121 10.80 -9.42 -4.48
CA TRP A 121 10.82 -8.81 -3.15
C TRP A 121 11.55 -7.47 -3.17
N ARG A 122 10.92 -6.41 -2.66
CA ARG A 122 11.57 -5.13 -2.33
C ARG A 122 11.93 -5.00 -0.85
N VAL A 123 11.44 -5.91 -0.02
CA VAL A 123 11.80 -6.01 1.41
C VAL A 123 12.91 -7.03 1.62
N GLN A 124 13.73 -6.77 2.63
CA GLN A 124 14.74 -7.70 3.11
C GLN A 124 14.11 -8.84 3.94
N ALA A 125 14.86 -9.94 4.06
CA ALA A 125 14.53 -11.03 4.98
C ALA A 125 14.42 -10.50 6.43
N PRO A 126 13.66 -11.19 7.30
CA PRO A 126 13.53 -10.81 8.70
C PRO A 126 14.88 -10.74 9.42
N TRP A 127 15.22 -9.56 9.92
CA TRP A 127 16.53 -9.30 10.55
C TRP A 127 16.42 -8.70 11.96
N GLN A 128 15.31 -8.02 12.29
CA GLN A 128 15.15 -7.38 13.60
C GLN A 128 14.72 -8.42 14.63
N PRO A 129 15.51 -8.70 15.68
CA PRO A 129 15.14 -9.68 16.70
C PRO A 129 14.08 -9.11 17.64
N VAL A 130 13.05 -9.91 17.92
CA VAL A 130 12.02 -9.62 18.92
C VAL A 130 12.20 -10.58 20.08
N THR A 131 12.48 -10.03 21.26
CA THR A 131 12.66 -10.84 22.48
C THR A 131 11.37 -10.96 23.27
N LYS A 132 11.12 -12.13 23.86
CA LYS A 132 9.98 -12.41 24.74
C LYS A 132 10.48 -13.07 26.02
N LYS A 133 9.89 -12.73 27.17
CA LYS A 133 10.11 -13.46 28.42
C LYS A 133 9.19 -14.67 28.48
N GLY A 134 9.60 -15.72 29.19
CA GLY A 134 8.74 -16.87 29.45
C GLY A 134 7.44 -16.45 30.14
N GLN A 135 6.34 -17.15 29.85
CA GLN A 135 5.08 -16.93 30.54
C GLN A 135 5.24 -17.25 32.03
N GLY A 136 4.63 -16.45 32.91
CA GLY A 136 4.70 -16.62 34.37
C GLY A 136 5.95 -16.04 35.06
N GLN A 137 6.90 -15.48 34.30
CA GLN A 137 8.10 -14.86 34.88
C GLN A 137 7.82 -13.46 35.43
N ARG A 138 8.48 -13.11 36.54
CA ARG A 138 8.39 -11.77 37.16
C ARG A 138 9.13 -10.69 36.35
N MET A 139 8.87 -9.43 36.68
CA MET A 139 9.64 -8.30 36.17
C MET A 139 11.09 -8.35 36.72
N GLY A 140 12.06 -7.75 36.00
CA GLY A 140 13.49 -7.87 36.34
C GLY A 140 14.20 -9.07 35.68
N GLY A 141 15.37 -9.49 36.17
CA GLY A 141 16.10 -10.67 35.65
C GLY A 141 16.68 -10.53 34.23
N GLY A 142 16.83 -9.30 33.74
CA GLY A 142 17.41 -9.03 32.43
C GLY A 142 16.45 -9.28 31.24
N LYS A 143 17.03 -9.39 30.05
CA LYS A 143 16.30 -9.46 28.78
C LYS A 143 16.07 -10.89 28.33
N GLY A 144 14.84 -11.21 27.93
CA GLY A 144 14.44 -12.54 27.45
C GLY A 144 15.21 -13.04 26.22
N SER A 145 14.96 -14.29 25.84
CA SER A 145 15.46 -14.90 24.60
C SER A 145 14.79 -14.27 23.37
N ILE A 146 15.41 -14.45 22.20
CA ILE A 146 14.83 -14.04 20.92
C ILE A 146 13.76 -15.07 20.55
N ASP A 147 12.54 -14.59 20.32
CA ASP A 147 11.38 -15.42 19.96
C ASP A 147 11.24 -15.56 18.44
N HIS A 148 11.29 -14.44 17.72
CA HIS A 148 11.25 -14.40 16.27
C HIS A 148 11.93 -13.15 15.71
N TYR A 149 12.14 -13.16 14.40
CA TYR A 149 12.66 -12.02 13.65
C TYR A 149 11.54 -11.37 12.83
N VAL A 150 11.66 -10.06 12.65
CA VAL A 150 10.73 -9.24 11.87
C VAL A 150 11.48 -8.30 10.93
N THR A 151 10.82 -7.85 9.88
CA THR A 151 11.28 -6.72 9.08
C THR A 151 10.40 -5.50 9.38
N PRO A 152 10.95 -4.41 9.96
CA PRO A 152 10.21 -3.17 10.12
C PRO A 152 10.02 -2.49 8.76
N VAL A 153 8.83 -1.93 8.55
CA VAL A 153 8.40 -1.26 7.32
C VAL A 153 7.84 0.11 7.70
N LYS A 154 8.20 1.13 6.92
CA LYS A 154 7.65 2.49 7.03
C LYS A 154 6.56 2.73 5.99
N ALA A 155 5.76 3.77 6.21
CA ALA A 155 4.79 4.23 5.24
C ALA A 155 5.48 4.71 3.94
N GLY A 156 4.90 4.43 2.79
CA GLY A 156 5.47 4.67 1.46
C GLY A 156 6.41 3.57 0.97
N ARG A 157 6.72 2.54 1.75
CA ARG A 157 7.63 1.48 1.33
C ARG A 157 6.96 0.47 0.39
N VAL A 158 7.59 0.20 -0.75
CA VAL A 158 7.21 -0.90 -1.65
C VAL A 158 7.61 -2.23 -1.01
N ILE A 159 6.66 -3.15 -0.90
CA ILE A 159 6.89 -4.47 -0.28
C ILE A 159 7.32 -5.48 -1.34
N LEU A 160 6.54 -5.57 -2.40
CA LEU A 160 6.75 -6.47 -3.51
C LEU A 160 6.37 -5.78 -4.79
N GLU A 161 7.03 -6.21 -5.86
CA GLU A 161 6.72 -5.81 -7.22
C GLU A 161 6.25 -7.01 -8.01
N VAL A 162 5.32 -6.76 -8.92
CA VAL A 162 4.90 -7.70 -9.93
C VAL A 162 5.10 -7.03 -11.27
N GLY A 163 5.76 -7.73 -12.17
CA GLY A 163 5.96 -7.28 -13.53
C GLY A 163 5.73 -8.39 -14.56
N GLY A 164 5.86 -8.04 -15.82
CA GLY A 164 5.64 -8.93 -16.96
C GLY A 164 4.61 -8.41 -17.96
N LYS A 165 4.17 -9.30 -18.86
CA LYS A 165 3.18 -9.00 -19.91
C LYS A 165 1.75 -9.13 -19.36
N CYS A 166 1.38 -8.21 -18.48
CA CYS A 166 0.11 -8.24 -17.77
C CYS A 166 -0.51 -6.85 -17.61
N GLU A 167 -1.83 -6.82 -17.52
CA GLU A 167 -2.61 -5.60 -17.26
C GLU A 167 -2.91 -5.45 -15.77
N TYR A 168 -3.11 -4.22 -15.31
CA TYR A 168 -3.43 -3.96 -13.91
C TYR A 168 -4.70 -4.70 -13.45
N ALA A 169 -5.68 -4.87 -14.33
CA ALA A 169 -6.92 -5.58 -14.04
C ALA A 169 -6.69 -7.05 -13.63
N GLU A 170 -5.75 -7.74 -14.28
CA GLU A 170 -5.38 -9.13 -13.96
C GLU A 170 -4.69 -9.20 -12.58
N VAL A 171 -3.85 -8.22 -12.27
CA VAL A 171 -2.95 -8.21 -11.11
C VAL A 171 -3.65 -7.70 -9.84
N LYS A 172 -4.52 -6.70 -9.99
CA LYS A 172 -5.19 -5.97 -8.91
C LYS A 172 -5.86 -6.92 -7.92
N GLY A 173 -6.63 -7.88 -8.41
CA GLY A 173 -7.44 -8.75 -7.56
C GLY A 173 -6.60 -9.53 -6.54
N PHE A 174 -5.44 -10.08 -6.92
CA PHE A 174 -4.61 -10.80 -5.96
C PHE A 174 -3.72 -9.89 -5.12
N LEU A 175 -3.28 -8.74 -5.65
CA LEU A 175 -2.53 -7.77 -4.85
C LEU A 175 -3.38 -7.18 -3.73
N GLU A 176 -4.64 -6.84 -3.99
CA GLU A 176 -5.58 -6.34 -2.97
C GLU A 176 -5.86 -7.40 -1.89
N ASN A 177 -6.08 -8.65 -2.30
CA ASN A 177 -6.25 -9.78 -1.39
C ASN A 177 -5.04 -9.96 -0.46
N VAL A 178 -3.83 -9.74 -0.98
CA VAL A 178 -2.60 -9.82 -0.21
C VAL A 178 -2.44 -8.60 0.70
N ALA A 179 -2.70 -7.40 0.19
CA ALA A 179 -2.62 -6.14 0.93
C ALA A 179 -3.55 -6.16 2.16
N ALA A 180 -4.77 -6.69 2.02
CA ALA A 180 -5.74 -6.81 3.11
C ALA A 180 -5.27 -7.74 4.26
N LYS A 181 -4.37 -8.70 3.97
CA LYS A 181 -3.84 -9.64 4.96
C LYS A 181 -2.58 -9.12 5.67
N LEU A 182 -2.04 -7.99 5.26
CA LEU A 182 -0.88 -7.38 5.91
C LEU A 182 -1.28 -6.82 7.28
N PRO A 183 -0.33 -6.78 8.25
CA PRO A 183 -0.61 -6.30 9.60
C PRO A 183 -0.73 -4.77 9.70
N PHE A 184 -0.64 -4.06 8.59
CA PHE A 184 -0.72 -2.62 8.47
C PHE A 184 -1.44 -2.26 7.17
N LYS A 185 -1.92 -1.02 7.06
CA LYS A 185 -2.60 -0.54 5.85
C LYS A 185 -1.64 -0.57 4.66
N ALA A 186 -2.09 -1.19 3.58
CA ALA A 186 -1.35 -1.33 2.34
C ALA A 186 -2.30 -1.21 1.15
N MET A 187 -1.74 -0.89 -0.01
CA MET A 187 -2.51 -0.66 -1.23
C MET A 187 -1.80 -1.30 -2.43
N ALA A 188 -2.59 -1.89 -3.33
CA ALA A 188 -2.13 -2.31 -4.64
C ALA A 188 -2.03 -1.06 -5.53
N VAL A 189 -0.91 -0.91 -6.24
CA VAL A 189 -0.61 0.29 -7.02
C VAL A 189 -0.04 -0.07 -8.38
N SER A 190 -0.37 0.74 -9.38
CA SER A 190 0.35 0.83 -10.64
C SER A 190 1.24 2.07 -10.65
N GLN A 191 2.21 2.13 -11.56
CA GLN A 191 3.06 3.32 -11.74
C GLN A 191 2.23 4.57 -12.03
N GLU A 192 1.26 4.47 -12.94
CA GLU A 192 0.34 5.57 -13.26
C GLU A 192 -0.44 6.05 -12.04
N MET A 193 -0.94 5.12 -11.22
CA MET A 193 -1.64 5.48 -9.96
C MET A 193 -0.71 6.21 -9.00
N LEU A 194 0.57 5.84 -8.90
CA LEU A 194 1.52 6.52 -8.02
C LEU A 194 1.82 7.94 -8.49
N ASP A 195 1.95 8.14 -9.79
CA ASP A 195 2.21 9.46 -10.36
C ASP A 195 0.97 10.36 -10.24
N GLN A 196 -0.23 9.79 -10.43
CA GLN A 196 -1.51 10.48 -10.16
C GLN A 196 -1.65 10.86 -8.69
N MET A 197 -1.35 9.96 -7.75
CA MET A 197 -1.42 10.25 -6.32
C MET A 197 -0.47 11.37 -5.90
N LYS A 198 0.74 11.40 -6.47
CA LYS A 198 1.71 12.49 -6.21
C LYS A 198 1.21 13.81 -6.76
N ALA A 199 0.76 13.82 -8.02
CA ALA A 199 0.21 15.02 -8.65
C ALA A 199 -1.04 15.53 -7.91
N GLU A 200 -1.88 14.63 -7.38
CA GLU A 200 -3.03 14.99 -6.57
C GLU A 200 -2.62 15.55 -5.20
N GLU A 201 -1.58 15.01 -4.56
CA GLU A 201 -1.03 15.57 -3.32
C GLU A 201 -0.47 16.98 -3.55
N GLU A 202 0.31 17.18 -4.62
CA GLU A 202 0.86 18.49 -5.02
C GLU A 202 -0.25 19.50 -5.33
N ARG A 203 -1.22 19.12 -6.17
CA ARG A 203 -2.39 19.96 -6.49
C ARG A 203 -3.16 20.35 -5.24
N ARG A 204 -3.39 19.42 -4.32
CA ARG A 204 -4.10 19.69 -3.05
C ARG A 204 -3.32 20.64 -2.15
N GLU A 205 -2.00 20.60 -2.17
CA GLU A 205 -1.16 21.55 -1.42
C GLU A 205 -1.20 22.95 -2.04
N GLU A 206 -1.23 23.08 -3.37
CA GLU A 206 -1.34 24.36 -4.09
C GLU A 206 -2.72 25.00 -3.97
N GLU A 207 -3.79 24.19 -4.10
CA GLU A 207 -5.18 24.62 -4.00
C GLU A 207 -5.62 24.88 -2.55
N ASN A 208 -4.76 24.64 -1.56
CA ASN A 208 -5.11 24.83 -0.17
C ASN A 208 -5.37 26.31 0.17
N ILE A 209 -6.65 26.68 0.28
CA ILE A 209 -7.12 28.02 0.64
C ILE A 209 -6.75 28.38 2.10
N ASN A 210 -6.60 27.39 2.97
CA ASN A 210 -6.37 27.65 4.40
C ASN A 210 -4.97 28.24 4.64
N PRO A 211 -4.86 29.47 5.17
CA PRO A 211 -3.57 30.10 5.44
C PRO A 211 -2.79 29.39 6.56
N PHE A 212 -3.48 28.71 7.49
CA PHE A 212 -2.86 28.03 8.62
C PHE A 212 -2.56 26.58 8.29
N THR A 213 -1.45 26.35 7.57
CA THR A 213 -0.92 25.00 7.37
C THR A 213 -0.27 24.46 8.64
N MET A 214 -0.30 23.14 8.85
CA MET A 214 0.38 22.51 9.99
C MET A 214 1.87 22.86 10.04
N LYS A 215 2.50 22.96 8.87
CA LYS A 215 3.89 23.42 8.73
C LYS A 215 4.07 24.84 9.27
N TYR A 216 3.21 25.77 8.87
CA TYR A 216 3.25 27.16 9.32
C TYR A 216 3.00 27.29 10.83
N VAL A 217 2.00 26.58 11.36
CA VAL A 217 1.64 26.58 12.79
C VAL A 217 2.81 26.11 13.65
N ILE A 218 3.45 25.01 13.27
CA ILE A 218 4.59 24.44 14.00
C ILE A 218 5.82 25.35 13.87
N GLN A 219 6.15 25.86 12.68
CA GLN A 219 7.35 26.67 12.50
C GLN A 219 7.31 27.98 13.30
N ASN A 220 6.14 28.62 13.38
CA ASN A 220 5.97 29.89 14.09
C ASN A 220 5.61 29.73 15.57
N ASN A 221 5.57 28.50 16.10
CA ASN A 221 5.16 28.20 17.48
C ASN A 221 3.83 28.88 17.87
N LEU A 222 2.86 28.90 16.95
CA LEU A 222 1.58 29.58 17.19
C LEU A 222 0.91 28.99 18.43
N SER A 223 0.38 29.87 19.28
CA SER A 223 -0.25 29.52 20.56
C SER A 223 0.64 28.66 21.48
N GLY A 224 1.97 28.67 21.32
CA GLY A 224 2.88 27.86 22.12
C GLY A 224 2.82 26.36 21.81
N CYS A 225 2.46 25.99 20.58
CA CYS A 225 2.23 24.60 20.15
C CYS A 225 3.40 23.65 20.44
N HIS A 226 4.64 24.16 20.50
CA HIS A 226 5.84 23.37 20.80
C HIS A 226 5.80 22.62 22.12
N LYS A 227 5.01 23.09 23.09
CA LYS A 227 4.84 22.43 24.40
C LYS A 227 4.15 21.06 24.30
N TRP A 228 3.31 20.87 23.27
CA TRP A 228 2.47 19.67 23.13
C TRP A 228 2.85 18.81 21.91
N VAL A 229 3.55 19.39 20.93
CA VAL A 229 3.92 18.74 19.67
C VAL A 229 5.14 17.82 19.84
N SER A 230 5.12 16.65 19.20
CA SER A 230 6.23 15.70 19.26
C SER A 230 7.44 16.23 18.46
N PRO A 231 8.69 15.94 18.88
CA PRO A 231 9.89 16.25 18.09
C PRO A 231 9.86 15.72 16.64
N VAL A 232 9.07 14.68 16.37
CA VAL A 232 8.93 14.09 15.03
C VAL A 232 8.02 14.91 14.12
N ASP A 233 7.06 15.64 14.70
CA ASP A 233 6.11 16.45 13.94
C ASP A 233 6.75 17.73 13.40
N TYR A 234 7.87 18.17 13.98
CA TYR A 234 8.73 19.20 13.37
C TYR A 234 9.32 18.77 12.03
N LYS A 235 9.41 17.46 11.79
CA LYS A 235 9.92 16.91 10.53
C LYS A 235 8.82 16.63 9.51
N TRP A 236 7.67 16.13 9.98
CA TRP A 236 6.62 15.61 9.10
C TRP A 236 5.28 16.32 9.20
N PHE A 237 5.18 17.36 10.02
CA PHE A 237 4.05 18.27 10.12
C PHE A 237 2.70 17.57 10.23
N GLY A 238 2.62 16.56 11.12
CA GLY A 238 1.39 15.82 11.40
C GLY A 238 0.96 14.80 10.34
N LYS A 239 1.68 14.65 9.22
CA LYS A 239 1.35 13.65 8.18
C LYS A 239 1.50 12.19 8.67
N TYR A 240 2.35 11.95 9.67
CA TYR A 240 2.62 10.61 10.21
C TYR A 240 2.55 10.60 11.74
N HIS A 241 1.59 9.87 12.29
CA HIS A 241 1.37 9.70 13.74
C HIS A 241 1.80 8.29 14.19
#